data_AF-A0A2S5A046-F1
#
_entry.id   AF-A0A2S5A046-F1
#
_cell.length_a   1.000
_cell.length_b   1.000
_cell.length_c   1.000
_cell.angle_alpha   90.00
_cell.angle_beta   90.00
_cell.angle_gamma   90.00
#
_symmetry.space_group_name_H-M   'P 1'
#
loop_
_entity.id
_entity.type
_entity.pdbx_description
1 polymer ?
#
loop_
_entity_poly.entity_id
_entity_poly.type
_entity_poly.pdbx_seq_one_letter_code
_entity_poly.pdbx_strand_id
1 'polypeptide(L)'
;MEKNKIPLLERMASKATHAAGSNIAILISFLMVVVWLFLGPVFNYSDTWQLVINTSTTIVTFLVVFLIQKTQNKDSVALHIKLNELIAAHEKASNRIVAVEDLSEKELAILEEFYEKLAELSKKEREIHQSHSIDEAMKNHSAKKR
;
A
#
# COMPACT_ATOMS: atom_id res chain seq x y z
N MET A 1 10.48 -23.67 -20.60
CA MET A 1 10.59 -22.19 -20.50
C MET A 1 9.52 -21.58 -21.38
N GLU A 2 8.30 -21.50 -20.86
CA GLU A 2 7.18 -20.86 -21.56
C GLU A 2 7.31 -19.35 -21.36
N LYS A 3 7.61 -18.62 -22.44
CA LYS A 3 7.66 -17.15 -22.42
C LYS A 3 6.27 -16.65 -22.06
N ASN A 4 6.07 -16.29 -20.80
CA ASN A 4 4.89 -15.58 -20.29
C ASN A 4 4.64 -14.35 -21.18
N LYS A 5 3.74 -14.51 -22.15
CA LYS A 5 3.19 -13.39 -22.90
C LYS A 5 2.29 -12.67 -21.92
N ILE A 6 2.81 -11.63 -21.27
CA ILE A 6 1.99 -10.68 -20.54
C ILE A 6 0.84 -10.28 -21.48
N PRO A 7 -0.44 -10.54 -21.11
CA PRO A 7 -1.55 -10.29 -21.99
C PRO A 7 -1.50 -8.85 -22.51
N LEU A 8 -1.79 -8.65 -23.79
CA LEU A 8 -1.63 -7.35 -24.46
C LEU A 8 -2.33 -6.21 -23.71
N LEU A 9 -3.50 -6.50 -23.14
CA LEU A 9 -4.25 -5.58 -22.29
C LEU A 9 -3.49 -5.16 -21.03
N GLU A 10 -2.78 -6.08 -20.38
CA GLU A 10 -2.00 -5.79 -19.18
C GLU A 10 -0.78 -4.91 -19.50
N ARG A 11 -0.13 -5.15 -20.65
CA ARG A 11 0.97 -4.31 -21.11
C ARG A 11 0.52 -2.91 -21.52
N MET A 12 -0.66 -2.80 -22.12
CA MET A 12 -1.29 -1.51 -22.44
C MET A 12 -1.72 -0.77 -21.18
N ALA A 13 -2.37 -1.46 -20.24
CA ALA A 13 -2.79 -0.89 -18.97
C ALA A 13 -1.61 -0.35 -18.16
N SER A 14 -0.55 -1.15 -17.99
CA SER A 14 0.65 -0.72 -17.27
C SER A 14 1.30 0.51 -17.91
N LYS A 15 1.42 0.54 -19.25
CA LYS A 15 1.95 1.72 -19.96
C LYS A 15 1.04 2.94 -19.81
N ALA A 16 -0.27 2.77 -19.90
CA ALA A 16 -1.23 3.86 -19.77
C ALA A 16 -1.20 4.45 -18.36
N THR A 17 -1.21 3.62 -17.31
CA THR A 17 -1.09 4.07 -15.92
C THR A 17 0.23 4.78 -15.66
N HIS A 18 1.34 4.26 -16.19
CA HIS A 18 2.65 4.88 -16.01
C HIS A 18 2.78 6.22 -16.75
N ALA A 19 2.21 6.32 -17.96
CA ALA A 19 2.13 7.58 -18.69
C ALA A 19 1.25 8.59 -17.94
N ALA A 20 0.07 8.17 -17.46
CA ALA A 20 -0.87 9.02 -16.71
C ALA A 20 -0.27 9.57 -15.41
N GLY A 21 0.60 8.81 -14.74
CA GLY A 21 1.31 9.24 -13.52
C GLY A 21 2.54 10.11 -13.75
N SER A 22 2.92 10.41 -15.00
CA SER A 22 4.12 11.19 -15.30
C SER A 22 3.90 12.70 -15.18
N ASN A 23 4.95 13.45 -14.81
CA ASN A 23 4.92 14.91 -14.75
C ASN A 23 4.51 15.55 -16.10
N ILE A 24 4.85 14.90 -17.21
CA ILE A 24 4.49 15.33 -18.56
C ILE A 24 2.98 15.20 -18.78
N ALA A 25 2.34 14.13 -18.31
CA ALA A 25 0.89 13.97 -18.44
C ALA A 25 0.12 15.03 -17.65
N ILE A 26 0.62 15.42 -16.47
CA ILE A 26 0.04 16.52 -15.68
C ILE A 26 0.11 17.83 -16.46
N LEU A 27 1.27 18.15 -17.04
CA LEU A 27 1.45 19.35 -17.85
C LEU A 27 0.54 19.36 -19.08
N ILE A 28 0.44 18.24 -19.80
CA ILE A 28 -0.45 18.10 -20.96
C ILE A 28 -1.92 18.26 -20.55
N SER A 29 -2.32 17.66 -19.43
CA SER A 29 -3.69 17.76 -18.91
C SER A 29 -4.04 19.21 -18.57
N PHE A 30 -3.12 19.92 -17.93
CA PHE A 30 -3.28 21.35 -17.63
C PHE A 30 -3.43 22.19 -18.90
N LEU A 31 -2.55 21.99 -19.88
CA LEU A 31 -2.65 22.68 -21.18
C LEU A 31 -3.96 22.38 -21.90
N MET A 32 -4.44 21.14 -21.82
CA MET A 32 -5.71 20.74 -22.40
C MET A 32 -6.90 21.50 -21.78
N VAL A 33 -6.91 21.68 -20.44
CA VAL A 33 -7.92 22.49 -19.75
C VAL A 33 -7.84 23.96 -20.17
N VAL A 34 -6.63 24.51 -20.30
CA VAL A 34 -6.42 25.89 -20.75
C VAL A 34 -6.94 26.09 -22.17
N VAL A 35 -6.61 25.18 -23.10
CA VAL A 35 -7.10 25.20 -24.48
C VAL A 35 -8.63 25.11 -24.51
N TRP A 36 -9.22 24.22 -23.71
CA TRP A 36 -10.68 24.11 -23.59
C TRP A 36 -11.33 25.42 -23.12
N LEU A 37 -10.73 26.09 -22.13
CA LEU A 37 -11.24 27.36 -21.60
C LEU A 37 -11.26 28.46 -22.66
N PHE A 38 -10.22 28.54 -23.49
CA PHE A 38 -10.10 29.53 -24.58
C PHE A 38 -10.94 29.19 -25.81
N LEU A 39 -11.25 27.91 -26.05
CA LEU A 39 -12.17 27.50 -27.11
C LEU A 39 -13.64 27.72 -26.74
N GLY A 40 -13.98 27.72 -25.45
CA GLY A 40 -15.35 27.95 -24.96
C GLY A 40 -16.07 29.17 -25.54
N PRO A 41 -15.45 30.37 -25.58
CA PRO A 41 -16.05 31.57 -26.17
C PRO A 41 -16.36 31.45 -27.66
N VAL A 42 -15.56 30.70 -28.43
CA VAL A 42 -15.80 30.46 -29.87
C VAL A 42 -17.11 29.69 -30.08
N PHE A 43 -17.44 28.80 -29.15
CA PHE A 43 -18.66 27.98 -29.17
C PHE A 43 -19.79 28.55 -28.29
N ASN A 44 -19.66 29.80 -27.83
CA ASN A 44 -20.59 30.47 -26.90
C ASN A 44 -20.94 29.64 -25.65
N TYR A 45 -20.01 28.77 -25.20
CA TYR A 45 -20.26 27.81 -24.12
C TYR A 45 -21.58 27.03 -24.28
N SER A 46 -21.93 26.63 -25.50
CA SER A 46 -23.19 25.93 -25.78
C SER A 46 -23.38 24.65 -24.95
N ASP A 47 -24.63 24.26 -24.71
CA ASP A 47 -24.97 23.03 -23.99
C ASP A 47 -24.34 21.79 -24.65
N THR A 48 -24.27 21.76 -25.99
CA THR A 48 -23.62 20.67 -26.73
C THR A 48 -22.10 20.65 -26.49
N TRP A 49 -21.45 21.82 -26.44
CA TRP A 49 -20.02 21.91 -26.14
C TRP A 49 -19.69 21.41 -24.73
N GLN A 50 -20.49 21.79 -23.73
CA GLN A 50 -20.35 21.33 -22.36
C GLN A 50 -20.64 19.83 -22.23
N LEU A 51 -21.70 19.34 -22.88
CA LEU A 51 -22.10 17.93 -22.87
C LEU A 51 -20.98 17.03 -23.40
N VAL A 52 -20.41 17.36 -24.55
CA VAL A 52 -19.33 16.56 -25.16
C VAL A 52 -18.16 16.41 -24.19
N ILE A 53 -17.76 17.48 -23.50
CA ILE A 53 -16.60 17.48 -22.61
C ILE A 53 -16.89 16.75 -21.30
N ASN A 54 -18.06 16.98 -20.71
CA ASN A 54 -18.47 16.30 -19.49
C ASN A 54 -18.61 14.79 -19.72
N THR A 55 -19.25 14.38 -20.82
CA THR A 55 -19.39 12.97 -21.19
C THR A 55 -18.02 12.34 -21.47
N SER A 56 -17.15 13.02 -22.22
CA SER A 56 -15.80 12.51 -22.52
C SER A 56 -14.96 12.33 -21.26
N THR A 57 -14.95 13.34 -20.38
CA THR A 57 -14.20 13.29 -19.11
C THR A 57 -14.70 12.18 -18.21
N THR A 58 -16.02 11.95 -18.16
CA THR A 58 -16.62 10.86 -17.38
C THR A 58 -16.15 9.50 -17.88
N ILE A 59 -16.18 9.26 -19.20
CA ILE A 59 -15.72 8.00 -19.80
C ILE A 59 -14.24 7.78 -19.53
N VAL A 60 -13.40 8.80 -19.75
CA VAL A 60 -11.95 8.72 -19.50
C VAL A 60 -11.67 8.43 -18.02
N THR A 61 -12.35 9.13 -17.12
CA THR A 61 -12.19 8.91 -15.67
C THR A 61 -12.57 7.50 -15.28
N PHE A 62 -13.70 6.99 -15.78
CA PHE A 62 -14.13 5.61 -15.54
C PHE A 62 -13.05 4.62 -15.99
N LEU A 63 -12.52 4.77 -17.20
CA LEU A 63 -11.43 3.92 -17.70
C LEU A 63 -10.18 4.02 -16.82
N VAL A 64 -9.76 5.22 -16.43
CA VAL A 64 -8.58 5.44 -15.58
C VAL A 64 -8.73 4.74 -14.23
N VAL A 65 -9.91 4.78 -13.60
CA VAL A 65 -10.15 4.07 -12.34
C VAL A 65 -9.87 2.57 -12.47
N PHE A 66 -10.36 1.91 -13.53
CA PHE A 66 -10.06 0.49 -13.75
C PHE A 66 -8.59 0.22 -14.05
N LEU A 67 -7.93 1.08 -14.83
CA LEU A 67 -6.51 0.93 -15.15
C LEU A 67 -5.64 1.07 -13.90
N ILE A 68 -5.95 2.05 -13.05
CA ILE A 68 -5.30 2.26 -11.75
C ILE A 68 -5.56 1.04 -10.86
N GLN A 69 -6.81 0.61 -10.68
CA GLN A 69 -7.15 -0.57 -9.87
C GLN A 69 -6.42 -1.84 -10.36
N LYS A 70 -6.35 -2.06 -11.68
CA LYS A 70 -5.63 -3.21 -12.25
C LYS A 70 -4.14 -3.17 -11.93
N THR A 71 -3.53 -1.99 -12.02
CA THR A 71 -2.09 -1.80 -11.75
C THR A 71 -1.82 -1.93 -10.26
N GLN A 72 -2.60 -1.25 -9.42
CA GLN A 72 -2.49 -1.29 -7.96
C GLN A 72 -2.73 -2.68 -7.39
N ASN A 73 -3.70 -3.44 -7.90
CA ASN A 73 -3.95 -4.81 -7.44
C ASN A 73 -2.73 -5.71 -7.66
N LYS A 74 -2.08 -5.60 -8.83
CA LYS A 74 -0.86 -6.35 -9.14
C LYS A 74 0.30 -5.95 -8.23
N ASP A 75 0.49 -4.64 -8.04
CA ASP A 75 1.58 -4.12 -7.20
C ASP A 75 1.37 -4.49 -5.72
N SER A 76 0.12 -4.50 -5.24
CA SER A 76 -0.23 -4.94 -3.88
C SER A 76 0.17 -6.40 -3.65
N VAL A 77 -0.22 -7.31 -4.55
CA VAL A 77 0.16 -8.73 -4.45
C VAL A 77 1.69 -8.90 -4.45
N ALA A 78 2.40 -8.17 -5.31
CA ALA A 78 3.85 -8.24 -5.34
C ALA A 78 4.50 -7.72 -4.04
N LEU A 79 3.93 -6.70 -3.41
CA LEU A 79 4.36 -6.20 -2.10
C LEU A 79 4.13 -7.24 -1.01
N HIS A 80 2.93 -7.86 -0.95
CA HIS A 80 2.62 -8.92 0.02
C HIS A 80 3.62 -10.08 -0.07
N ILE A 81 3.91 -10.57 -1.27
CA ILE A 81 4.89 -11.67 -1.48
C ILE A 81 6.28 -11.28 -0.97
N LYS A 82 6.75 -10.07 -1.28
CA LYS A 82 8.08 -9.59 -0.82
C LYS A 82 8.13 -9.45 0.70
N LEU A 83 7.06 -8.98 1.33
CA LEU A 83 6.99 -8.86 2.79
C LEU A 83 6.93 -10.24 3.45
N ASN A 84 6.15 -11.16 2.91
CA ASN A 84 6.06 -12.54 3.38
C ASN A 84 7.44 -13.23 3.34
N GLU A 85 8.22 -13.06 2.27
CA GLU A 85 9.60 -13.57 2.20
C GLU A 85 10.51 -12.96 3.28
N LEU A 86 10.44 -11.64 3.50
CA LEU A 86 11.24 -10.97 4.54
C LEU A 86 10.87 -11.42 5.96
N ILE A 87 9.58 -11.63 6.23
CA ILE A 87 9.09 -12.13 7.52
C ILE A 87 9.53 -13.58 7.72
N ALA A 88 9.34 -14.44 6.71
CA ALA A 88 9.73 -15.84 6.78
C ALA A 88 11.25 -16.05 6.94
N ALA A 89 12.06 -15.15 6.37
CA ALA A 89 13.51 -15.16 6.52
C ALA A 89 14.01 -14.70 7.91
N HIS A 90 13.16 -14.12 8.75
CA HIS A 90 13.54 -13.63 10.07
C HIS A 90 13.23 -14.64 11.19
N GLU A 91 14.26 -15.26 11.77
CA GLU A 91 14.12 -16.34 12.79
C GLU A 91 13.28 -15.95 14.03
N LYS A 92 13.17 -14.66 14.35
CA LYS A 92 12.38 -14.17 15.50
C LYS A 92 10.99 -13.66 15.12
N ALA A 93 10.66 -13.59 13.83
CA ALA A 93 9.32 -13.20 13.40
C ALA A 93 8.36 -14.37 13.53
N SER A 94 7.13 -14.09 13.95
CA SER A 94 6.09 -15.10 14.02
C SER A 94 5.57 -15.43 12.63
N ASN A 95 5.74 -16.67 12.18
CA ASN A 95 5.19 -17.16 10.91
C ASN A 95 3.65 -17.02 10.81
N ARG A 96 2.95 -16.73 11.91
CA ARG A 96 1.51 -16.46 11.93
C ARG A 96 1.11 -15.15 11.23
N ILE A 97 2.06 -14.26 10.92
CA ILE A 97 1.80 -13.02 10.15
C ILE A 97 2.00 -13.24 8.65
N VAL A 98 2.69 -14.31 8.25
CA VAL A 98 2.89 -14.63 6.83
C VAL A 98 1.52 -14.93 6.22
N ALA A 99 1.21 -14.27 5.09
CA ALA A 99 -0.07 -14.39 4.40
C ALA A 99 -1.29 -13.98 5.26
N VAL A 100 -1.13 -12.97 6.14
CA VAL A 100 -2.22 -12.44 6.97
C VAL A 100 -3.40 -11.92 6.13
N GLU A 101 -3.15 -11.49 4.89
CA GLU A 101 -4.16 -11.03 3.93
C GLU A 101 -5.17 -12.10 3.51
N ASP A 102 -4.85 -13.38 3.68
CA ASP A 102 -5.71 -14.51 3.30
C ASP A 102 -6.61 -14.99 4.46
N LEU A 103 -6.43 -14.45 5.66
CA LEU A 103 -7.22 -14.82 6.84
C LEU A 103 -8.66 -14.33 6.73
N SER A 104 -9.62 -15.12 7.24
CA SER A 104 -10.99 -14.65 7.42
C SER A 104 -11.08 -13.56 8.49
N GLU A 105 -12.13 -12.74 8.46
CA GLU A 105 -12.35 -11.70 9.47
C GLU A 105 -12.31 -12.23 10.91
N LYS A 106 -12.83 -13.45 11.13
CA LYS A 106 -12.81 -14.10 12.45
C LYS A 106 -11.40 -14.48 12.87
N GLU A 107 -10.60 -15.01 11.96
CA GLU A 107 -9.20 -15.37 12.23
C GLU A 107 -8.34 -14.12 12.45
N LEU A 108 -8.60 -13.05 11.70
CA LEU A 108 -7.92 -11.77 11.86
C LEU A 108 -8.22 -11.15 13.23
N ALA A 109 -9.47 -11.19 13.69
CA ALA A 109 -9.84 -10.70 15.03
C ALA A 109 -9.16 -11.49 16.15
N ILE A 110 -9.06 -12.81 16.03
CA ILE A 110 -8.33 -13.66 17.00
C ILE A 110 -6.83 -13.30 17.01
N LEU A 111 -6.26 -13.05 15.83
CA LEU A 111 -4.85 -12.68 15.70
C LEU A 111 -4.57 -11.30 16.29
N GLU A 112 -5.47 -10.34 16.06
CA GLU A 112 -5.43 -8.99 16.65
C GLU A 112 -5.46 -9.08 18.18
N GLU A 113 -6.43 -9.79 18.76
CA GLU A 113 -6.54 -9.98 20.22
C GLU A 113 -5.28 -10.60 20.83
N PHE A 114 -4.67 -11.58 20.12
CA PHE A 114 -3.42 -12.19 20.56
C PHE A 114 -2.25 -11.19 20.59
N TYR A 115 -2.12 -10.32 19.58
CA TYR A 115 -1.06 -9.30 19.53
C TYR A 115 -1.29 -8.16 20.50
N GLU A 116 -2.55 -7.75 20.73
CA GLU A 116 -2.90 -6.78 21.76
C GLU A 116 -2.49 -7.28 23.15
N LYS A 117 -2.82 -8.53 23.48
CA LYS A 117 -2.40 -9.18 24.74
C LYS A 117 -0.88 -9.27 24.86
N LEU A 118 -0.17 -9.64 23.79
CA LEU A 118 1.30 -9.65 23.77
C LEU A 118 1.90 -8.26 24.03
N ALA A 119 1.32 -7.22 23.42
CA ALA A 119 1.78 -5.85 23.61
C ALA A 119 1.53 -5.36 25.04
N GLU A 120 0.38 -5.72 25.64
CA GLU A 120 0.06 -5.43 27.04
C GLU A 120 1.03 -6.14 28.00
N LEU A 121 1.29 -7.43 27.79
CA LEU A 121 2.26 -8.20 28.58
C LEU A 121 3.67 -7.60 28.46
N SER A 122 4.09 -7.21 27.26
CA SER A 122 5.40 -6.56 27.03
C SER A 122 5.51 -5.20 27.71
N LYS A 123 4.43 -4.43 27.78
CA LYS A 123 4.39 -3.16 28.54
C LYS A 123 4.49 -3.43 30.03
N LYS A 124 3.75 -4.41 30.54
CA LYS A 124 3.74 -4.81 31.95
C LYS A 124 5.11 -5.38 32.38
N GLU A 125 5.78 -6.15 31.54
CA GLU A 125 7.15 -6.62 31.80
C GLU A 125 8.18 -5.49 31.77
N ARG A 126 8.03 -4.48 30.88
CA ARG A 126 8.87 -3.26 30.91
C ARG A 126 8.65 -2.43 32.17
N GLU A 127 7.42 -2.40 32.71
CA GLU A 127 7.10 -1.73 33.97
C GLU A 127 7.57 -2.53 35.21
N ILE A 128 7.60 -3.86 35.14
CA ILE A 128 8.04 -4.74 36.24
C ILE A 128 9.57 -4.95 36.24
N HIS A 129 10.25 -4.78 35.09
CA HIS A 129 11.69 -5.01 34.94
C HIS A 129 12.47 -3.83 34.32
N GLN A 130 12.62 -2.76 35.10
CA GLN A 130 13.81 -1.90 35.19
C GLN A 130 14.03 -1.61 36.69
N SER A 131 15.18 -1.78 37.35
CA SER A 131 16.57 -1.96 36.93
C SER A 131 17.33 -2.71 38.02
N HIS A 132 17.91 -3.86 37.70
CA HIS A 132 19.25 -4.16 38.18
C HIS A 132 20.08 -4.48 36.95
N SER A 133 21.10 -3.66 36.68
CA SER A 133 22.19 -4.09 35.80
C SER A 133 22.67 -5.45 36.31
N ILE A 134 22.96 -6.39 35.41
CA ILE A 134 23.55 -7.69 35.76
C ILE A 134 24.83 -7.49 36.61
N ASP A 135 25.51 -6.34 36.49
CA ASP A 135 26.64 -5.93 37.33
C ASP A 135 26.29 -5.66 38.80
N GLU A 136 25.06 -5.23 39.11
CA GLU A 136 24.58 -5.01 40.49
C GLU A 136 24.17 -6.32 41.18
N ALA A 137 23.54 -7.23 40.42
CA ALA A 137 23.16 -8.54 40.92
C ALA A 137 24.37 -9.40 41.31
N MET A 138 25.48 -9.28 40.57
CA MET A 138 26.74 -9.97 40.91
C MET A 138 27.46 -9.37 42.12
N LYS A 139 27.40 -8.03 42.33
CA LYS A 139 28.01 -7.38 43.50
C LYS A 139 27.36 -7.82 44.82
N ASN A 140 26.03 -7.86 44.89
CA ASN A 140 25.32 -8.24 46.12
C ASN A 140 25.51 -9.72 46.50
N HIS A 141 25.75 -10.60 45.52
CA HIS A 141 26.02 -12.01 45.79
C HIS A 141 27.44 -12.25 46.34
N SER A 142 28.41 -11.39 45.97
CA SER A 142 29.78 -11.43 46.50
C SER A 142 29.92 -10.85 47.91
N ALA A 143 29.05 -9.91 48.30
CA ALA A 143 29.04 -9.30 49.63
C ALA A 143 28.42 -10.19 50.73
N LYS A 144 27.59 -11.18 50.35
CA LYS A 144 26.98 -12.16 51.28
C LYS A 144 27.85 -13.39 51.57
N LYS A 145 29.05 -13.47 50.99
CA LYS A 145 30.02 -14.57 51.19
C LYS A 145 31.26 -14.16 52.00
N ARG A 146 31.22 -13.02 52.70
CA ARG A 146 32.22 -12.60 53.68
C ARG A 146 31.58 -12.43 55.05
#